data_AF-A0A820D1I1-F1
#
_entry.id   AF-A0A820D1I1-F1
#
_cell.length_a   1.000
_cell.length_b   1.000
_cell.length_c   1.000
_cell.angle_alpha   90.00
_cell.angle_beta   90.00
_cell.angle_gamma   90.00
#
_symmetry.space_group_name_H-M   'P 1'
#
loop_
_entity.id
_entity.type
_entity.pdbx_description
1 polymer ?
#
loop_
_entity_poly.entity_id
_entity_poly.type
_entity_poly.pdbx_seq_one_letter_code
_entity_poly.pdbx_strand_id
1 'polypeptide(L)'
;MCEGKANTWGPQAFIEPGYMHTILLEDLRPSTTYFYRVGTDEHGWPSIYSFTNRPADENEAVNLIAICYARGIGALWDGFMTQIQSIAVHVPYMVSIGNHEYDYETGGDKDPSGAPGPGGFRPKCGDYGRDSGGECAIPMVRRFHSPSNGNGLFWYSFDVGPIHVIYISTEHDFRRSSIQYLWLEKDLSSVNRSRTPWLIVGSHRHMYTSAFDSARETRMRLMVQLYLESLFYRYHVDLNLFAHRHSYERSCPMFQGKCIEDGITHVLISMAGQSLDSDIYILSCCME
;
A
#
# COMPACT_ATOMS: atom_id res chain seq x y z
N MET A 1 17.56 -3.92 11.03
CA MET A 1 16.62 -2.78 11.19
C MET A 1 17.42 -1.49 11.31
N CYS A 2 16.82 -0.35 10.97
CA CYS A 2 17.49 0.94 10.92
C CYS A 2 17.75 1.48 12.32
N GLU A 3 16.74 1.50 13.19
CA GLU A 3 16.86 2.11 14.52
C GLU A 3 15.84 1.57 15.54
N GLY A 4 15.76 2.22 16.71
CA GLY A 4 14.63 2.11 17.62
C GLY A 4 14.38 0.72 18.20
N LYS A 5 13.10 0.44 18.46
CA LYS A 5 12.64 -0.84 19.05
C LYS A 5 12.95 -2.02 18.14
N ALA A 6 13.01 -1.80 16.83
CA ALA A 6 13.32 -2.84 15.87
C ALA A 6 14.78 -3.36 15.99
N ASN A 7 15.67 -2.66 16.73
CA ASN A 7 17.03 -3.11 17.06
C ASN A 7 17.17 -3.66 18.50
N THR A 8 16.09 -3.75 19.26
CA THR A 8 16.11 -4.25 20.65
C THR A 8 15.29 -5.53 20.76
N TRP A 9 15.87 -6.57 21.36
CA TRP A 9 15.17 -7.83 21.59
C TRP A 9 14.00 -7.66 22.57
N GLY A 10 12.83 -8.19 22.21
CA GLY A 10 11.68 -8.25 23.10
C GLY A 10 10.36 -8.55 22.39
N PRO A 11 9.35 -9.04 23.13
CA PRO A 11 8.07 -9.47 22.54
C PRO A 11 7.25 -8.32 21.91
N GLN A 12 7.53 -7.07 22.29
CA GLN A 12 6.94 -5.85 21.70
C GLN A 12 7.95 -5.06 20.86
N ALA A 13 9.03 -5.71 20.44
CA ALA A 13 10.18 -5.13 19.77
C ALA A 13 10.68 -6.13 18.71
N PHE A 14 12.00 -6.35 18.60
CA PHE A 14 12.54 -7.36 17.70
C PHE A 14 12.32 -8.78 18.25
N ILE A 15 11.73 -9.62 17.40
CA ILE A 15 11.72 -11.08 17.52
C ILE A 15 12.35 -11.68 16.27
N GLU A 16 12.97 -12.84 16.41
CA GLU A 16 13.51 -13.56 15.27
C GLU A 16 12.35 -14.02 14.36
N PRO A 17 12.35 -13.65 13.06
CA PRO A 17 11.24 -13.94 12.16
C PRO A 17 11.23 -15.40 11.65
N GLY A 18 12.20 -16.21 12.06
CA GLY A 18 12.42 -17.55 11.54
C GLY A 18 12.79 -17.54 10.06
N TYR A 19 12.29 -18.53 9.31
CA TYR A 19 12.56 -18.70 7.89
C TYR A 19 11.33 -18.33 7.05
N MET A 20 11.59 -17.57 5.99
CA MET A 20 10.59 -17.22 4.99
C MET A 20 10.99 -17.87 3.67
N HIS A 21 10.05 -18.59 3.06
CA HIS A 21 10.26 -19.29 1.80
C HIS A 21 9.34 -18.71 0.73
N THR A 22 9.88 -18.54 -0.48
CA THR A 22 9.12 -18.04 -1.62
C THR A 22 9.34 -18.96 -2.79
N ILE A 23 8.25 -19.30 -3.47
CA ILE A 23 8.25 -20.13 -4.68
C ILE A 23 7.54 -19.32 -5.76
N LEU A 24 8.22 -19.12 -6.89
CA LEU A 24 7.62 -18.52 -8.07
C LEU A 24 6.98 -19.62 -8.92
N LEU A 25 5.68 -19.51 -9.14
CA LEU A 25 4.95 -20.35 -10.08
C LEU A 25 4.81 -19.61 -11.40
N GLU A 26 5.48 -20.09 -12.44
CA GLU A 26 5.49 -19.51 -13.78
C GLU A 26 4.51 -20.23 -14.71
N ASP A 27 4.20 -19.62 -15.85
CA ASP A 27 3.39 -20.22 -16.93
C ASP A 27 2.00 -20.72 -16.51
N LEU A 28 1.40 -20.07 -15.50
CA LEU A 28 0.05 -20.38 -15.05
C LEU A 28 -0.97 -19.96 -16.10
N ARG A 29 -1.87 -20.88 -16.44
CA ARG A 29 -2.99 -20.64 -17.35
C ARG A 29 -4.02 -19.73 -16.66
N PRO A 30 -4.60 -18.75 -17.36
CA PRO A 30 -5.66 -17.92 -16.79
C PRO A 30 -6.93 -18.75 -16.54
N SER A 31 -7.82 -18.24 -15.66
CA SER A 31 -9.06 -18.90 -15.23
C SER A 31 -8.91 -20.38 -14.83
N THR A 32 -7.73 -20.77 -14.34
CA THR A 32 -7.40 -22.15 -13.99
C THR A 32 -7.16 -22.27 -12.50
N THR A 33 -7.80 -23.26 -11.86
CA THR A 33 -7.58 -23.58 -10.45
C THR A 33 -6.37 -24.49 -10.29
N TYR A 34 -5.43 -24.06 -9.45
CA TYR A 34 -4.24 -24.80 -9.09
C TYR A 34 -4.34 -25.28 -7.65
N PHE A 35 -3.87 -26.50 -7.40
CA PHE A 35 -3.80 -27.11 -6.07
C PHE A 35 -2.35 -27.17 -5.62
N TYR A 36 -2.08 -26.80 -4.36
CA TYR A 36 -0.73 -26.74 -3.83
C TYR A 36 -0.69 -27.12 -2.35
N ARG A 37 0.49 -27.49 -1.85
CA ARG A 37 0.80 -27.67 -0.43
C ARG A 37 2.24 -27.25 -0.20
N VAL A 38 2.53 -26.67 0.95
CA VAL A 38 3.87 -26.18 1.31
C VAL A 38 4.32 -26.90 2.56
N GLY A 39 5.43 -27.63 2.48
CA GLY A 39 5.94 -28.43 3.58
C GLY A 39 7.32 -29.01 3.25
N THR A 40 7.82 -29.83 4.15
CA THR A 40 9.08 -30.57 3.97
C THR A 40 8.89 -31.99 4.47
N ASP A 41 9.75 -32.92 4.04
CA ASP A 41 9.69 -34.30 4.55
C ASP A 41 10.04 -34.38 6.05
N GLU A 42 10.78 -33.40 6.57
CA GLU A 42 11.17 -33.31 7.99
C GLU A 42 10.04 -32.77 8.88
N HIS A 43 9.34 -31.73 8.43
CA HIS A 43 8.32 -31.03 9.23
C HIS A 43 6.88 -31.39 8.83
N GLY A 44 6.72 -32.25 7.83
CA GLY A 44 5.44 -32.70 7.31
C GLY A 44 4.88 -31.82 6.21
N TRP A 45 3.90 -32.41 5.52
CA TRP A 45 3.14 -31.77 4.44
C TRP A 45 1.72 -31.49 4.92
N PRO A 46 1.31 -30.20 5.06
CA PRO A 46 -0.04 -29.84 5.50
C PRO A 46 -1.09 -30.12 4.42
N SER A 47 -2.34 -29.75 4.70
CA SER A 47 -3.48 -29.84 3.79
C SER A 47 -3.19 -29.22 2.43
N ILE A 48 -3.84 -29.76 1.39
CA ILE A 48 -3.83 -29.18 0.05
C ILE A 48 -4.72 -27.92 0.07
N TYR A 49 -4.17 -26.82 -0.41
CA TYR A 49 -4.84 -25.57 -0.69
C TYR A 49 -5.07 -25.41 -2.19
N SER A 50 -5.87 -24.42 -2.58
CA SER A 50 -6.07 -24.10 -3.99
C SER A 50 -6.34 -22.62 -4.21
N PHE A 51 -5.92 -22.09 -5.35
CA PHE A 51 -6.27 -20.76 -5.81
C PHE A 51 -6.62 -20.81 -7.30
N THR A 52 -7.43 -19.85 -7.76
CA THR A 52 -7.74 -19.66 -9.18
C THR A 52 -6.92 -18.50 -9.72
N ASN A 53 -6.18 -18.73 -10.80
CA ASN A 53 -5.40 -17.68 -11.46
C ASN A 53 -6.32 -16.62 -12.09
N ARG A 54 -5.75 -15.44 -12.39
CA ARG A 54 -6.45 -14.29 -13.00
C ARG A 54 -7.33 -14.70 -14.18
N PRO A 55 -8.46 -14.00 -14.40
CA PRO A 55 -9.39 -14.34 -15.47
C PRO A 55 -8.72 -14.24 -16.85
N ALA A 56 -9.16 -15.09 -17.77
CA ALA A 56 -8.72 -15.11 -19.16
C ALA A 56 -9.42 -14.02 -19.98
N ASP A 57 -10.70 -13.78 -19.69
CA ASP A 57 -11.47 -12.69 -20.27
C ASP A 57 -11.20 -11.41 -19.47
N GLU A 58 -10.70 -10.39 -20.16
CA GLU A 58 -10.46 -9.08 -19.57
C GLU A 58 -11.76 -8.38 -19.14
N ASN A 59 -12.93 -8.87 -19.59
CA ASN A 59 -14.24 -8.36 -19.18
C ASN A 59 -14.86 -9.14 -18.00
N GLU A 60 -14.21 -10.20 -17.51
CA GLU A 60 -14.72 -10.97 -16.37
C GLU A 60 -14.70 -10.10 -15.10
N ALA A 61 -15.78 -10.17 -14.32
CA ALA A 61 -15.88 -9.41 -13.08
C ALA A 61 -14.81 -9.88 -12.07
N VAL A 62 -14.06 -8.93 -11.53
CA VAL A 62 -13.06 -9.18 -10.47
C VAL A 62 -13.54 -8.54 -9.17
N ASN A 63 -13.44 -9.28 -8.07
CA ASN A 63 -13.68 -8.74 -6.73
C ASN A 63 -12.34 -8.46 -6.05
N LEU A 64 -12.18 -7.23 -5.56
CA LEU A 64 -11.01 -6.82 -4.79
C LEU A 64 -11.41 -6.54 -3.35
N ILE A 65 -10.59 -7.01 -2.40
CA ILE A 65 -10.67 -6.64 -0.99
C ILE A 65 -9.45 -5.78 -0.69
N ALA A 66 -9.68 -4.54 -0.28
CA ALA A 66 -8.63 -3.63 0.14
C ALA A 66 -8.79 -3.34 1.64
N ILE A 67 -7.72 -3.59 2.40
CA ILE A 67 -7.65 -3.34 3.83
C ILE A 67 -6.30 -2.73 4.18
N CYS A 68 -6.29 -1.77 5.09
CA CYS A 68 -5.04 -1.23 5.63
C CYS A 68 -4.91 -1.62 7.10
N TYR A 69 -4.00 -2.56 7.33
CA TYR A 69 -3.59 -3.04 8.64
C TYR A 69 -2.09 -2.84 8.76
N ALA A 70 -1.64 -2.00 9.70
CA ALA A 70 -0.22 -1.74 9.85
C ALA A 70 0.14 -1.22 11.25
N ARG A 71 1.05 -1.93 11.93
CA ARG A 71 1.81 -1.46 13.11
C ARG A 71 3.24 -1.95 12.95
N GLY A 72 4.23 -1.10 13.19
CA GLY A 72 5.67 -1.44 13.09
C GLY A 72 6.19 -2.32 14.24
N ILE A 73 5.58 -3.52 14.41
CA ILE A 73 6.02 -4.55 15.37
C ILE A 73 5.81 -5.93 14.74
N GLY A 74 6.90 -6.68 14.53
CA GLY A 74 6.88 -8.02 13.93
C GLY A 74 5.89 -9.01 14.54
N ALA A 75 5.74 -9.04 15.87
CA ALA A 75 4.77 -9.93 16.53
C ALA A 75 3.30 -9.63 16.15
N LEU A 76 2.97 -8.36 15.91
CA LEU A 76 1.62 -7.96 15.47
C LEU A 76 1.40 -8.31 13.99
N TRP A 77 2.44 -8.17 13.18
CA TRP A 77 2.45 -8.65 11.79
C TRP A 77 2.13 -10.14 11.70
N ASP A 78 2.80 -10.98 12.48
CA ASP A 78 2.56 -12.42 12.48
C ASP A 78 1.14 -12.75 12.97
N GLY A 79 0.64 -12.04 13.98
CA GLY A 79 -0.74 -12.17 14.46
C GLY A 79 -1.78 -11.79 13.40
N PHE A 80 -1.53 -10.75 12.59
CA PHE A 80 -2.41 -10.37 11.49
C PHE A 80 -2.38 -11.39 10.34
N MET A 81 -1.18 -11.85 9.96
CA MET A 81 -1.02 -12.88 8.92
C MET A 81 -1.73 -14.18 9.31
N THR A 82 -1.70 -14.54 10.60
CA THR A 82 -2.47 -15.67 11.13
C THR A 82 -3.98 -15.45 10.98
N GLN A 83 -4.48 -14.24 11.24
CA GLN A 83 -5.91 -13.92 11.12
C GLN A 83 -6.40 -13.99 9.67
N ILE A 84 -5.61 -13.50 8.71
CA ILE A 84 -6.01 -13.49 7.29
C ILE A 84 -5.69 -14.80 6.56
N GLN A 85 -4.94 -15.71 7.18
CA GLN A 85 -4.44 -16.94 6.53
C GLN A 85 -5.54 -17.73 5.83
N SER A 86 -6.72 -17.89 6.45
CA SER A 86 -7.83 -18.66 5.87
C SER A 86 -8.32 -18.11 4.53
N ILE A 87 -8.12 -16.81 4.28
CA ILE A 87 -8.47 -16.13 3.03
C ILE A 87 -7.25 -16.09 2.10
N ALA A 88 -6.08 -15.71 2.63
CA ALA A 88 -4.84 -15.51 1.87
C ALA A 88 -4.32 -16.80 1.19
N VAL A 89 -4.70 -17.99 1.67
CA VAL A 89 -4.37 -19.26 0.99
C VAL A 89 -5.20 -19.52 -0.28
N HIS A 90 -6.30 -18.78 -0.49
CA HIS A 90 -7.22 -18.95 -1.61
C HIS A 90 -7.25 -17.74 -2.56
N VAL A 91 -6.97 -16.54 -2.03
CA VAL A 91 -7.05 -15.27 -2.76
C VAL A 91 -5.66 -14.64 -2.82
N PRO A 92 -5.14 -14.31 -4.02
CA PRO A 92 -3.89 -13.56 -4.15
C PRO A 92 -3.93 -12.26 -3.35
N TYR A 93 -2.83 -11.96 -2.67
CA TYR A 93 -2.70 -10.82 -1.76
C TYR A 93 -1.52 -9.94 -2.19
N MET A 94 -1.79 -8.64 -2.32
CA MET A 94 -0.81 -7.61 -2.69
C MET A 94 -0.70 -6.59 -1.55
N VAL A 95 0.47 -6.00 -1.37
CA VAL A 95 0.75 -5.07 -0.25
C VAL A 95 1.22 -3.71 -0.74
N SER A 96 0.88 -2.67 0.00
CA SER A 96 1.43 -1.32 -0.16
C SER A 96 2.15 -0.93 1.11
N ILE A 97 3.15 -0.05 0.98
CA ILE A 97 3.90 0.45 2.12
C ILE A 97 3.24 1.68 2.76
N GLY A 98 3.33 1.80 4.09
CA GLY A 98 2.95 3.00 4.84
C GLY A 98 4.00 3.41 5.88
N ASN A 99 3.66 4.43 6.67
CA ASN A 99 4.53 4.97 7.73
C ASN A 99 4.94 3.90 8.77
N HIS A 100 4.03 2.98 9.10
CA HIS A 100 4.26 1.92 10.08
C HIS A 100 5.22 0.82 9.62
N GLU A 101 5.49 0.71 8.32
CA GLU A 101 6.51 -0.19 7.78
C GLU A 101 7.81 0.57 7.56
N TYR A 102 7.69 1.85 7.15
CA TYR A 102 8.81 2.59 6.59
C TYR A 102 9.46 3.57 7.54
N ASP A 103 8.74 4.40 8.29
CA ASP A 103 9.32 5.58 8.95
C ASP A 103 10.41 5.25 9.99
N TYR A 104 11.68 5.60 9.71
CA TYR A 104 12.84 5.56 10.65
C TYR A 104 13.30 6.98 11.00
N GLU A 105 14.54 7.33 11.35
CA GLU A 105 15.06 8.73 11.43
C GLU A 105 16.56 8.72 11.16
N THR A 106 17.20 7.65 11.64
CA THR A 106 18.61 7.29 11.51
C THR A 106 18.73 5.85 11.03
N GLY A 107 19.95 5.44 10.64
CA GLY A 107 20.23 4.08 10.18
C GLY A 107 19.77 3.76 8.76
N GLY A 108 19.46 4.79 7.95
CA GLY A 108 19.02 4.65 6.56
C GLY A 108 20.01 3.95 5.63
N ASP A 109 21.25 3.68 6.05
CA ASP A 109 22.18 2.82 5.32
C ASP A 109 21.65 1.38 5.13
N LYS A 110 20.64 0.98 5.91
CA LYS A 110 19.98 -0.32 5.83
C LYS A 110 18.64 -0.28 5.10
N ASP A 111 18.17 0.90 4.70
CA ASP A 111 16.93 1.05 3.96
C ASP A 111 17.05 0.41 2.57
N PRO A 112 16.25 -0.62 2.25
CA PRO A 112 16.35 -1.31 0.98
C PRO A 112 15.76 -0.52 -0.22
N SER A 113 15.13 0.63 0.01
CA SER A 113 14.52 1.46 -1.04
C SER A 113 15.51 2.26 -1.87
N GLY A 114 16.71 2.52 -1.33
CA GLY A 114 17.67 3.47 -1.90
C GLY A 114 17.31 4.94 -1.67
N ALA A 115 16.40 5.25 -0.73
CA ALA A 115 16.04 6.63 -0.41
C ALA A 115 17.26 7.44 0.09
N PRO A 116 17.37 8.73 -0.26
CA PRO A 116 18.53 9.53 0.07
C PRO A 116 18.55 9.97 1.55
N GLY A 117 19.75 9.95 2.15
CA GLY A 117 19.99 10.48 3.49
C GLY A 117 19.58 9.54 4.64
N PRO A 118 19.88 9.91 5.89
CA PRO A 118 19.73 9.01 7.05
C PRO A 118 18.29 8.66 7.41
N GLY A 119 17.31 9.33 6.82
CA GLY A 119 15.88 9.15 7.03
C GLY A 119 15.07 8.93 5.75
N GLY A 120 15.68 8.96 4.57
CA GLY A 120 14.94 8.97 3.30
C GLY A 120 14.16 10.29 3.05
N PHE A 121 13.02 10.19 2.36
CA PHE A 121 12.19 11.35 2.01
C PHE A 121 11.45 11.94 3.21
N ARG A 122 11.84 13.16 3.64
CA ARG A 122 11.27 13.85 4.80
C ARG A 122 11.17 15.34 4.59
N PRO A 123 10.09 15.85 3.99
CA PRO A 123 9.85 17.28 3.95
C PRO A 123 9.72 17.82 5.39
N LYS A 124 10.46 18.89 5.72
CA LYS A 124 10.46 19.51 7.06
C LYS A 124 9.06 19.92 7.57
N CYS A 125 8.14 20.14 6.64
CA CYS A 125 6.76 20.51 6.93
C CYS A 125 5.85 19.33 7.24
N GLY A 126 6.31 18.10 7.00
CA GLY A 126 5.52 16.88 7.17
C GLY A 126 5.67 16.21 8.51
N ASP A 127 4.79 15.23 8.75
CA ASP A 127 4.82 14.37 9.93
C ASP A 127 5.42 13.01 9.55
N TYR A 128 6.74 13.02 9.32
CA TYR A 128 7.52 11.80 9.12
C TYR A 128 8.30 11.54 10.39
N GLY A 129 8.01 10.41 11.02
CA GLY A 129 8.40 10.14 12.39
C GLY A 129 9.16 8.84 12.50
N ARG A 130 8.86 8.07 13.54
CA ARG A 130 9.46 6.77 13.87
C ARG A 130 8.39 5.70 14.02
N ASP A 131 7.33 5.81 13.22
CA ASP A 131 6.11 5.02 13.37
C ASP A 131 6.32 3.54 13.07
N SER A 132 7.38 3.21 12.33
CA SER A 132 7.82 1.83 12.12
C SER A 132 8.59 1.23 13.29
N GLY A 133 8.91 2.02 14.32
CA GLY A 133 9.81 1.58 15.39
C GLY A 133 11.25 1.31 14.91
N GLY A 134 11.57 1.70 13.68
CA GLY A 134 12.87 1.56 13.02
C GLY A 134 13.01 0.35 12.09
N GLU A 135 11.90 -0.29 11.71
CA GLU A 135 11.90 -1.43 10.77
C GLU A 135 12.42 -1.08 9.38
N CYS A 136 12.16 0.15 8.91
CA CYS A 136 12.61 0.68 7.62
C CYS A 136 12.37 -0.26 6.44
N ALA A 137 11.15 -0.78 6.36
CA ALA A 137 10.63 -1.71 5.38
C ALA A 137 11.31 -3.09 5.34
N ILE A 138 12.34 -3.35 6.13
CA ILE A 138 13.08 -4.62 6.08
C ILE A 138 12.14 -5.83 6.29
N PRO A 139 11.25 -5.87 7.30
CA PRO A 139 10.30 -6.97 7.45
C PRO A 139 9.40 -7.13 6.22
N MET A 140 8.88 -6.02 5.69
CA MET A 140 7.97 -6.01 4.55
C MET A 140 8.65 -6.60 3.30
N VAL A 141 9.83 -6.10 2.92
CA VAL A 141 10.55 -6.56 1.71
C VAL A 141 11.12 -7.98 1.82
N ARG A 142 11.22 -8.53 3.03
CA ARG A 142 11.61 -9.93 3.25
C ARG A 142 10.42 -10.89 3.27
N ARG A 143 9.21 -10.38 3.54
CA ARG A 143 7.98 -11.18 3.61
C ARG A 143 7.21 -11.22 2.29
N PHE A 144 7.19 -10.13 1.54
CA PHE A 144 6.35 -9.99 0.35
C PHE A 144 7.16 -9.71 -0.91
N HIS A 145 6.50 -9.90 -2.04
CA HIS A 145 7.06 -9.71 -3.37
C HIS A 145 6.07 -8.91 -4.21
N SER A 146 6.59 -8.13 -5.16
CA SER A 146 5.84 -7.41 -6.17
C SER A 146 6.39 -7.68 -7.56
N PRO A 147 5.63 -7.34 -8.62
CA PRO A 147 6.15 -7.26 -9.96
C PRO A 147 7.40 -6.37 -10.05
N SER A 148 8.36 -6.78 -10.88
CA SER A 148 9.63 -6.05 -11.08
C SER A 148 9.50 -4.91 -12.09
N ASN A 149 8.41 -4.14 -12.05
CA ASN A 149 8.13 -3.04 -12.98
C ASN A 149 8.31 -1.64 -12.36
N GLY A 150 8.59 -1.54 -11.05
CA GLY A 150 8.88 -0.29 -10.34
C GLY A 150 10.07 -0.43 -9.40
N ASN A 151 9.93 0.00 -8.14
CA ASN A 151 10.96 -0.15 -7.10
C ASN A 151 10.47 -1.12 -6.02
N GLY A 152 10.39 -2.41 -6.36
CA GLY A 152 9.95 -3.44 -5.42
C GLY A 152 8.58 -3.13 -4.80
N LEU A 153 8.45 -3.31 -3.48
CA LEU A 153 7.19 -3.08 -2.76
C LEU A 153 6.90 -1.60 -2.48
N PHE A 154 7.81 -0.70 -2.84
CA PHE A 154 7.65 0.73 -2.58
C PHE A 154 6.72 1.39 -3.60
N TRP A 155 6.84 1.02 -4.88
CA TRP A 155 5.87 1.36 -5.92
C TRP A 155 5.96 0.37 -7.08
N TYR A 156 4.81 -0.09 -7.55
CA TYR A 156 4.65 -1.08 -8.61
C TYR A 156 3.22 -1.08 -9.14
N SER A 157 2.97 -1.73 -10.27
CA SER A 157 1.63 -1.85 -10.86
C SER A 157 1.35 -3.28 -11.34
N PHE A 158 0.08 -3.63 -11.52
CA PHE A 158 -0.33 -4.91 -12.10
C PHE A 158 -1.76 -4.85 -12.66
N ASP A 159 -2.03 -5.75 -13.59
CA ASP A 159 -3.37 -5.94 -14.16
C ASP A 159 -4.06 -7.15 -13.53
N VAL A 160 -5.34 -7.00 -13.21
CA VAL A 160 -6.22 -8.10 -12.79
C VAL A 160 -7.58 -7.95 -13.44
N GLY A 161 -7.87 -8.78 -14.45
CA GLY A 161 -9.06 -8.65 -15.29
C GLY A 161 -9.12 -7.24 -15.92
N PRO A 162 -10.24 -6.50 -15.79
CA PRO A 162 -10.42 -5.17 -16.38
C PRO A 162 -9.77 -4.03 -15.58
N ILE A 163 -8.95 -4.34 -14.57
CA ILE A 163 -8.46 -3.36 -13.60
C ILE A 163 -6.94 -3.25 -13.70
N HIS A 164 -6.45 -2.03 -13.92
CA HIS A 164 -5.05 -1.67 -13.70
C HIS A 164 -4.90 -1.07 -12.30
N VAL A 165 -4.06 -1.70 -11.47
CA VAL A 165 -3.82 -1.27 -10.08
C VAL A 165 -2.39 -0.76 -9.95
N ILE A 166 -2.24 0.42 -9.36
CA ILE A 166 -0.95 1.07 -9.11
C ILE A 166 -0.82 1.28 -7.60
N TYR A 167 0.29 0.84 -7.01
CA TYR A 167 0.68 1.25 -5.67
C TYR A 167 1.83 2.25 -5.72
N ILE A 168 1.72 3.30 -4.94
CA ILE A 168 2.78 4.30 -4.73
C ILE A 168 3.04 4.50 -3.24
N SER A 169 4.26 4.89 -2.90
CA SER A 169 4.66 5.24 -1.55
C SER A 169 4.63 6.74 -1.34
N THR A 170 3.75 7.19 -0.45
CA THR A 170 3.81 8.55 0.12
C THR A 170 4.97 8.73 1.09
N GLU A 171 5.61 7.65 1.54
CA GLU A 171 6.81 7.71 2.39
C GLU A 171 8.12 7.89 1.61
N HIS A 172 8.00 8.03 0.28
CA HIS A 172 9.08 8.31 -0.65
C HIS A 172 8.78 9.59 -1.43
N ASP A 173 9.80 10.17 -2.05
CA ASP A 173 9.61 11.42 -2.78
C ASP A 173 8.62 11.22 -3.94
N PHE A 174 7.46 11.85 -3.84
CA PHE A 174 6.38 11.82 -4.83
C PHE A 174 6.25 13.16 -5.57
N ARG A 175 7.18 14.09 -5.36
CA ARG A 175 7.17 15.39 -6.04
C ARG A 175 7.50 15.23 -7.52
N ARG A 176 7.12 16.23 -8.32
CA ARG A 176 7.51 16.31 -9.74
C ARG A 176 9.02 16.10 -9.88
N SER A 177 9.43 15.34 -10.89
CA SER A 177 10.82 14.92 -11.19
C SER A 177 11.46 13.87 -10.26
N SER A 178 10.78 13.45 -9.18
CA SER A 178 11.24 12.28 -8.42
C SER A 178 11.19 11.01 -9.28
N ILE A 179 12.01 10.01 -8.94
CA ILE A 179 12.05 8.72 -9.65
C ILE A 179 10.65 8.08 -9.66
N GLN A 180 9.97 8.09 -8.51
CA GLN A 180 8.62 7.57 -8.37
C GLN A 180 7.61 8.35 -9.22
N TYR A 181 7.65 9.69 -9.24
CA TYR A 181 6.71 10.48 -10.05
C TYR A 181 6.87 10.22 -11.54
N LEU A 182 8.12 10.16 -12.02
CA LEU A 182 8.41 9.89 -13.43
C LEU A 182 7.99 8.48 -13.84
N TRP A 183 8.20 7.50 -12.94
CA TRP A 183 7.70 6.14 -13.12
C TRP A 183 6.17 6.10 -13.18
N LEU A 184 5.51 6.76 -12.23
CA LEU A 184 4.06 6.82 -12.12
C LEU A 184 3.39 7.46 -13.34
N GLU A 185 3.90 8.60 -13.81
CA GLU A 185 3.39 9.25 -15.02
C GLU A 185 3.57 8.35 -16.25
N LYS A 186 4.70 7.64 -16.36
CA LYS A 186 4.95 6.68 -17.43
C LYS A 186 3.95 5.51 -17.39
N ASP A 187 3.76 4.92 -16.22
CA ASP A 187 2.86 3.80 -16.00
C ASP A 187 1.41 4.18 -16.34
N LEU A 188 0.91 5.30 -15.77
CA LEU A 188 -0.40 5.89 -16.08
C LEU A 188 -0.60 6.14 -17.58
N SER A 189 0.41 6.69 -18.26
CA SER A 189 0.35 6.96 -19.70
C SER A 189 0.31 5.72 -20.59
N SER A 190 0.72 4.56 -20.04
CA SER A 190 0.79 3.29 -20.77
C SER A 190 -0.51 2.48 -20.69
N VAL A 191 -1.44 2.86 -19.82
CA VAL A 191 -2.69 2.13 -19.57
C VAL A 191 -3.58 2.15 -20.81
N ASN A 192 -3.87 0.96 -21.34
CA ASN A 192 -4.85 0.79 -22.41
C ASN A 192 -6.26 0.65 -21.81
N ARG A 193 -7.00 1.75 -21.74
CA ARG A 193 -8.35 1.80 -21.15
C ARG A 193 -9.39 0.97 -21.91
N SER A 194 -9.12 0.51 -23.13
CA SER A 194 -10.00 -0.46 -23.81
C SER A 194 -9.84 -1.89 -23.24
N ARG A 195 -8.72 -2.19 -22.58
CA ARG A 195 -8.44 -3.49 -21.95
C ARG A 195 -8.64 -3.45 -20.45
N THR A 196 -8.09 -2.42 -19.80
CA THR A 196 -8.25 -2.16 -18.36
C THR A 196 -8.99 -0.84 -18.17
N PRO A 197 -10.32 -0.81 -18.34
CA PRO A 197 -11.10 0.41 -18.23
C PRO A 197 -11.08 1.03 -16.83
N TRP A 198 -10.81 0.23 -15.78
CA TRP A 198 -10.72 0.69 -14.40
C TRP A 198 -9.27 0.90 -13.99
N LEU A 199 -9.00 2.08 -13.44
CA LEU A 199 -7.69 2.50 -12.96
C LEU A 199 -7.78 2.85 -11.48
N ILE A 200 -7.12 2.04 -10.65
CA ILE A 200 -7.09 2.20 -9.20
C ILE A 200 -5.68 2.56 -8.76
N VAL A 201 -5.54 3.64 -7.99
CA VAL A 201 -4.28 3.99 -7.33
C VAL A 201 -4.42 3.77 -5.82
N GLY A 202 -3.44 3.11 -5.21
CA GLY A 202 -3.33 2.95 -3.76
C GLY A 202 -2.10 3.69 -3.23
N SER A 203 -2.27 4.39 -2.13
CA SER A 203 -1.17 5.06 -1.42
C SER A 203 -1.47 5.18 0.07
N HIS A 204 -0.46 5.46 0.90
CA HIS A 204 -0.68 5.53 2.34
C HIS A 204 -1.32 6.86 2.78
N ARG A 205 -0.66 8.01 2.56
CA ARG A 205 -1.16 9.32 3.01
C ARG A 205 -2.29 9.85 2.12
N HIS A 206 -3.32 10.42 2.73
CA HIS A 206 -4.56 10.85 2.09
C HIS A 206 -4.46 12.20 1.37
N MET A 207 -5.26 12.38 0.30
CA MET A 207 -5.52 13.71 -0.30
C MET A 207 -6.69 14.43 0.35
N TYR A 208 -7.72 13.69 0.75
CA TYR A 208 -8.96 14.22 1.28
C TYR A 208 -9.35 13.47 2.54
N THR A 209 -9.70 14.23 3.57
CA THR A 209 -10.33 13.71 4.78
C THR A 209 -11.24 14.75 5.39
N SER A 210 -12.27 14.29 6.11
CA SER A 210 -13.12 15.11 6.96
C SER A 210 -12.61 15.22 8.41
N ALA A 211 -11.59 14.46 8.78
CA ALA A 211 -10.95 14.51 10.09
C ALA A 211 -10.18 15.82 10.30
N PHE A 212 -10.12 16.27 11.55
CA PHE A 212 -9.28 17.40 11.92
C PHE A 212 -7.79 17.00 11.89
N ASP A 213 -7.04 17.57 10.94
CA ASP A 213 -5.60 17.36 10.79
C ASP A 213 -4.79 18.33 11.66
N SER A 214 -3.65 17.87 12.16
CA SER A 214 -2.61 18.75 12.69
C SER A 214 -2.09 19.70 11.59
N ALA A 215 -1.38 20.77 11.97
CA ALA A 215 -0.79 21.68 10.98
C ALA A 215 0.25 20.99 10.07
N ARG A 216 0.90 19.92 10.53
CA ARG A 216 1.85 19.13 9.73
C ARG A 216 1.13 18.19 8.78
N GLU A 217 0.11 17.49 9.27
CA GLU A 217 -0.74 16.62 8.46
C GLU A 217 -1.46 17.39 7.34
N THR A 218 -2.03 18.56 7.67
CA THR A 218 -2.63 19.46 6.67
C THR A 218 -1.64 19.82 5.56
N ARG A 219 -0.38 20.12 5.91
CA ARG A 219 0.65 20.45 4.92
C ARG A 219 1.02 19.25 4.06
N MET A 220 1.05 18.06 4.63
CA MET A 220 1.29 16.83 3.86
C MET A 220 0.18 16.54 2.89
N ARG A 221 -1.07 16.57 3.35
CA ARG A 221 -2.25 16.43 2.51
C ARG A 221 -2.24 17.40 1.34
N LEU A 222 -1.95 18.69 1.59
CA LEU A 222 -1.82 19.71 0.55
C LEU A 222 -0.67 19.42 -0.43
N MET A 223 0.45 18.84 0.03
CA MET A 223 1.53 18.41 -0.86
C MET A 223 1.10 17.24 -1.74
N VAL A 224 0.44 16.22 -1.18
CA VAL A 224 -0.07 15.07 -1.94
C VAL A 224 -1.04 15.56 -3.02
N GLN A 225 -1.97 16.46 -2.67
CA GLN A 225 -2.87 17.09 -3.64
C GLN A 225 -2.10 17.86 -4.72
N LEU A 226 -1.18 18.76 -4.33
CA LEU A 226 -0.42 19.60 -5.25
C LEU A 226 0.34 18.81 -6.32
N TYR A 227 0.95 17.68 -5.94
CA TYR A 227 1.80 16.92 -6.84
C TYR A 227 1.02 15.86 -7.63
N LEU A 228 0.09 15.15 -6.99
CA LEU A 228 -0.50 13.94 -7.57
C LEU A 228 -1.93 14.13 -8.10
N GLU A 229 -2.74 15.02 -7.53
CA GLU A 229 -4.16 15.13 -7.90
C GLU A 229 -4.33 15.49 -9.38
N SER A 230 -3.60 16.49 -9.87
CA SER A 230 -3.66 16.88 -11.29
C SER A 230 -3.15 15.79 -12.23
N LEU A 231 -2.23 14.94 -11.77
CA LEU A 231 -1.74 13.80 -12.55
C LEU A 231 -2.82 12.72 -12.65
N PHE A 232 -3.46 12.40 -11.52
CA PHE A 232 -4.53 11.41 -11.44
C PHE A 232 -5.74 11.83 -12.25
N TYR A 233 -6.12 13.11 -12.18
CA TYR A 233 -7.22 13.65 -12.96
C TYR A 233 -6.91 13.62 -14.46
N ARG A 234 -5.70 13.99 -14.89
CA ARG A 234 -5.28 13.95 -16.30
C ARG A 234 -5.42 12.56 -16.93
N TYR A 235 -5.11 11.51 -16.17
CA TYR A 235 -5.17 10.13 -16.65
C TYR A 235 -6.46 9.41 -16.23
N HIS A 236 -7.46 10.16 -15.75
CA HIS A 236 -8.78 9.66 -15.36
C HIS A 236 -8.72 8.48 -14.37
N VAL A 237 -7.93 8.60 -13.31
CA VAL A 237 -7.95 7.62 -12.20
C VAL A 237 -9.36 7.57 -11.63
N ASP A 238 -9.96 6.39 -11.59
CA ASP A 238 -11.36 6.23 -11.18
C ASP A 238 -11.50 6.19 -9.65
N LEU A 239 -10.57 5.45 -9.01
CA LEU A 239 -10.58 5.20 -7.58
C LEU A 239 -9.18 5.39 -7.00
N ASN A 240 -9.13 6.13 -5.90
CA ASN A 240 -7.91 6.34 -5.13
C ASN A 240 -8.10 5.86 -3.70
N LEU A 241 -7.35 4.84 -3.32
CA LEU A 241 -7.39 4.20 -2.01
C LEU A 241 -6.28 4.81 -1.13
N PHE A 242 -6.67 5.23 0.06
CA PHE A 242 -5.77 5.83 1.05
C PHE A 242 -5.86 5.16 2.42
N ALA A 243 -4.84 5.43 3.23
CA ALA A 243 -4.73 5.00 4.60
C ALA A 243 -4.30 6.19 5.50
N HIS A 244 -3.39 5.94 6.43
CA HIS A 244 -2.84 6.89 7.39
C HIS A 244 -3.81 7.29 8.51
N ARG A 245 -4.98 7.83 8.17
CA ARG A 245 -6.03 8.16 9.14
C ARG A 245 -6.85 6.92 9.47
N HIS A 246 -6.98 6.58 10.76
CA HIS A 246 -7.57 5.31 11.23
C HIS A 246 -9.10 5.36 11.28
N SER A 247 -9.70 5.56 10.13
CA SER A 247 -11.14 5.60 9.93
C SER A 247 -11.51 5.12 8.53
N TYR A 248 -12.81 5.13 8.23
CA TYR A 248 -13.34 4.90 6.89
C TYR A 248 -14.04 6.17 6.41
N GLU A 249 -13.69 6.63 5.21
CA GLU A 249 -14.35 7.73 4.53
C GLU A 249 -14.43 7.44 3.03
N ARG A 250 -15.48 7.95 2.38
CA ARG A 250 -15.63 7.89 0.93
C ARG A 250 -16.17 9.22 0.42
N SER A 251 -15.46 9.83 -0.51
CA SER A 251 -15.88 11.09 -1.13
C SER A 251 -16.87 10.85 -2.27
N CYS A 252 -17.53 11.93 -2.72
CA CYS A 252 -17.98 12.06 -4.11
C CYS A 252 -16.75 11.98 -5.07
N PRO A 253 -16.93 11.89 -6.40
CA PRO A 253 -15.80 12.10 -7.29
C PRO A 253 -15.33 13.56 -7.16
N MET A 254 -14.04 13.77 -6.87
CA MET A 254 -13.48 15.07 -6.50
C MET A 254 -12.36 15.52 -7.42
N PHE A 255 -12.23 16.84 -7.55
CA PHE A 255 -11.05 17.52 -8.08
C PHE A 255 -10.98 18.94 -7.50
N GLN A 256 -9.79 19.36 -7.05
CA GLN A 256 -9.54 20.69 -6.49
C GLN A 256 -10.51 21.09 -5.36
N GLY A 257 -10.84 20.12 -4.50
CA GLY A 257 -11.71 20.31 -3.34
C GLY A 257 -13.21 20.43 -3.67
N LYS A 258 -13.64 20.07 -4.87
CA LYS A 258 -15.05 20.12 -5.29
C LYS A 258 -15.52 18.77 -5.80
N CYS A 259 -16.79 18.45 -5.57
CA CYS A 259 -17.45 17.33 -6.23
C CYS A 259 -17.69 17.68 -7.71
N ILE A 260 -17.16 16.87 -8.63
CA ILE A 260 -17.40 17.00 -10.07
C ILE A 260 -17.68 15.61 -10.65
N GLU A 261 -18.46 15.53 -11.74
CA GLU A 261 -18.93 14.23 -12.29
C GLU A 261 -17.78 13.34 -12.79
N ASP A 262 -16.74 13.93 -13.37
CA ASP A 262 -15.56 13.26 -13.92
C ASP A 262 -14.35 13.26 -12.98
N GLY A 263 -14.58 13.50 -11.68
CA GLY A 263 -13.55 13.54 -10.65
C GLY A 263 -13.09 12.15 -10.20
N ILE A 264 -12.13 12.11 -9.27
CA ILE A 264 -11.62 10.86 -8.70
C ILE A 264 -12.39 10.53 -7.43
N THR A 265 -12.87 9.29 -7.28
CA THR A 265 -13.43 8.87 -5.99
C THR A 265 -12.29 8.52 -5.03
N HIS A 266 -12.26 9.14 -3.85
CA HIS A 266 -11.27 8.86 -2.82
C HIS A 266 -11.89 8.03 -1.70
N VAL A 267 -11.23 6.95 -1.28
CA VAL A 267 -11.70 6.08 -0.20
C VAL A 267 -10.57 5.85 0.80
N LEU A 268 -10.81 6.23 2.04
CA LEU A 268 -9.95 5.97 3.18
C LEU A 268 -10.33 4.62 3.80
N ILE A 269 -9.37 3.70 3.97
CA ILE A 269 -9.62 2.29 4.33
C ILE A 269 -8.78 1.78 5.52
N SER A 270 -8.40 2.64 6.47
CA SER A 270 -7.43 2.34 7.55
C SER A 270 -8.05 1.91 8.88
N MET A 271 -9.10 1.08 8.84
CA MET A 271 -9.84 0.65 10.04
C MET A 271 -9.47 -0.76 10.57
N ALA A 272 -8.46 -1.41 10.01
CA ALA A 272 -8.31 -2.86 10.20
C ALA A 272 -7.48 -3.30 11.42
N GLY A 273 -6.70 -2.43 12.09
CA GLY A 273 -5.81 -2.90 13.16
C GLY A 273 -5.25 -1.89 14.15
N GLN A 274 -4.94 -0.66 13.72
CA GLN A 274 -4.54 0.41 14.63
C GLN A 274 -5.78 0.98 15.35
N SER A 275 -5.58 1.57 16.53
CA SER A 275 -6.65 2.22 17.27
C SER A 275 -7.29 3.32 16.42
N LEU A 276 -8.63 3.38 16.43
CA LEU A 276 -9.37 4.38 15.67
C LEU A 276 -8.99 5.80 16.10
N ASP A 277 -8.93 6.72 15.14
CA ASP A 277 -8.69 8.13 15.42
C ASP A 277 -9.93 8.72 16.12
N SER A 278 -9.71 9.38 17.26
CA SER A 278 -10.76 9.98 18.08
C SER A 278 -11.05 11.44 17.71
N ASP A 279 -10.62 11.90 16.54
CA ASP A 279 -10.69 13.29 16.13
C ASP A 279 -12.13 13.73 15.82
N ILE A 280 -12.36 15.04 15.88
CA ILE A 280 -13.63 15.65 15.48
C ILE A 280 -13.70 15.64 13.96
N TYR A 281 -14.73 15.02 13.41
CA TYR A 281 -15.02 15.01 11.98
C TYR A 281 -15.90 16.21 11.62
N ILE A 282 -15.50 16.97 10.61
CA ILE A 282 -16.28 18.09 10.10
C ILE A 282 -17.16 17.56 8.96
N LEU A 283 -18.45 17.43 9.21
CA LEU A 283 -19.47 17.00 8.22
C LEU A 283 -19.61 17.93 7.00
N SER A 284 -18.89 19.05 6.97
CA SER A 284 -18.95 20.05 5.90
C SER A 284 -17.93 19.86 4.78
N CYS A 285 -17.20 18.73 4.72
CA CYS A 285 -16.09 18.61 3.77
C CYS A 285 -16.53 18.80 2.30
N CYS A 286 -17.78 18.54 1.93
CA CYS A 286 -18.28 18.70 0.56
C CYS A 286 -19.81 18.93 0.47
N MET A 287 -20.41 19.76 1.34
CA MET A 287 -21.80 20.17 1.10
C MET A 287 -21.84 21.44 0.23
N GLU A 288 -22.51 21.27 -0.91
CA GLU A 288 -22.77 22.19 -2.04
C GLU A 288 -21.79 22.12 -3.23
#